data_AF-A0A154QYG8-F1
#
_entry.id   AF-A0A154QYG8-F1
#
_cell.length_a   1.000
_cell.length_b   1.000
_cell.length_c   1.000
_cell.angle_alpha   90.00
_cell.angle_beta   90.00
_cell.angle_gamma   90.00
#
_symmetry.space_group_name_H-M   'P 1'
#
loop_
_entity.id
_entity.type
_entity.pdbx_description
1 polymer ?
#
loop_
_entity_poly.entity_id
_entity_poly.type
_entity_poly.pdbx_seq_one_letter_code
_entity_poly.pdbx_strand_id
1 'polypeptide(L)'
;MPGLLELDRFSQADLDRWNSLSQDLDELHAILYSGVEPQRQRHHAELIAALRSVPCAPMNFAGWVRMVTLRYADAPLSAAGSLKNFGGRFNIGADVDNAIRSPWPALYIASDQETAYREKFGMAKDDRIDGLSAEELTLTPGGSYSAVRLDGHLELVFDLAQKGALEPFCKVLRKISLPVEAIRLQKRLKIPGPPAMIRSAARLIQETLVVNWRILPAQFGNPAVSQILAGLILDAGYEAIRYPSTKSDGECVAVFPHRLASDASFVMMADDAPASVRHTRLDLSTTDDLCGWGVLPSYLRPATA
;
A
#
# COMPACT_ATOMS: atom_id res chain seq x y z
N MET A 1 54.24 0.92 -3.87
CA MET A 1 53.04 1.59 -4.41
C MET A 1 51.94 1.47 -3.37
N PRO A 2 51.27 2.58 -3.00
CA PRO A 2 50.10 2.55 -2.15
C PRO A 2 48.88 2.00 -2.92
N GLY A 3 48.11 1.13 -2.28
CA GLY A 3 46.66 0.99 -2.44
C GLY A 3 46.14 0.41 -3.75
N LEU A 4 46.22 -0.92 -3.92
CA LEU A 4 45.12 -1.61 -4.62
C LEU A 4 43.95 -1.67 -3.61
N LEU A 5 42.93 -0.84 -3.78
CA LEU A 5 41.67 -0.97 -3.05
C LEU A 5 40.93 -2.17 -3.67
N GLU A 6 41.20 -3.38 -3.18
CA GLU A 6 40.40 -4.57 -3.50
C GLU A 6 39.01 -4.39 -2.89
N LEU A 7 37.98 -4.29 -3.73
CA LEU A 7 36.60 -4.07 -3.29
C LEU A 7 36.00 -5.29 -2.59
N ASP A 8 36.48 -6.51 -2.84
CA ASP A 8 35.94 -7.72 -2.22
C ASP A 8 36.96 -8.87 -2.16
N ARG A 9 37.11 -9.48 -0.98
CA ARG A 9 37.63 -10.85 -0.81
C ARG A 9 36.53 -11.71 -0.20
N PHE A 10 35.83 -12.44 -1.04
CA PHE A 10 34.94 -13.52 -0.61
C PHE A 10 35.37 -14.82 -1.28
N SER A 11 35.27 -15.91 -0.54
CA SER A 11 35.54 -17.27 -1.02
C SER A 11 34.26 -17.90 -1.56
N GLN A 12 34.38 -19.04 -2.25
CA GLN A 12 33.21 -19.86 -2.61
C GLN A 12 32.40 -20.26 -1.36
N ALA A 13 33.08 -20.53 -0.23
CA ALA A 13 32.42 -20.85 1.03
C ALA A 13 31.60 -19.67 1.60
N ASP A 14 32.04 -18.43 1.36
CA ASP A 14 31.28 -17.24 1.74
C ASP A 14 30.03 -17.08 0.87
N LEU A 15 30.15 -17.30 -0.45
CA LEU A 15 29.00 -17.30 -1.38
C LEU A 15 27.99 -18.39 -1.01
N ASP A 16 28.44 -19.62 -0.75
CA ASP A 16 27.56 -20.73 -0.38
C ASP A 16 26.83 -20.43 0.94
N ARG A 17 27.54 -19.83 1.91
CA ARG A 17 26.95 -19.41 3.18
C ARG A 17 25.91 -18.30 2.99
N TRP A 18 26.19 -17.30 2.15
CA TRP A 18 25.25 -16.22 1.86
C TRP A 18 24.02 -16.72 1.11
N ASN A 19 24.21 -17.62 0.15
CA ASN A 19 23.10 -18.26 -0.57
C ASN A 19 22.21 -19.08 0.37
N SER A 20 22.80 -19.88 1.26
CA SER A 20 22.05 -20.62 2.27
C SER A 20 21.30 -19.69 3.23
N LEU A 21 21.93 -18.59 3.65
CA LEU A 21 21.27 -17.59 4.51
C LEU A 21 20.10 -16.91 3.79
N SER A 22 20.26 -16.59 2.50
CA SER A 22 19.20 -16.02 1.66
C SER A 22 18.03 -16.99 1.54
N GLN A 23 18.29 -18.26 1.22
CA GLN A 23 17.25 -19.29 1.13
C GLN A 23 16.50 -19.48 2.44
N ASP A 24 17.21 -19.49 3.57
CA ASP A 24 16.60 -19.59 4.89
C ASP A 24 15.70 -18.37 5.21
N LEU A 25 16.10 -17.17 4.78
CA LEU A 25 15.30 -15.94 4.92
C LEU A 25 14.04 -16.01 4.04
N ASP A 26 14.18 -16.43 2.79
CA ASP A 26 13.05 -16.62 1.87
C ASP A 26 12.07 -17.66 2.43
N GLU A 27 12.58 -18.78 2.94
CA GLU A 27 11.78 -19.82 3.60
C GLU A 27 11.06 -19.28 4.84
N LEU A 28 11.74 -18.50 5.68
CA LEU A 28 11.13 -17.87 6.86
C LEU A 28 9.96 -16.97 6.44
N HIS A 29 10.15 -16.10 5.46
CA HIS A 29 9.08 -15.19 5.00
C HIS A 29 7.94 -15.94 4.32
N ALA A 30 8.25 -16.98 3.54
CA ALA A 30 7.24 -17.85 2.95
C ALA A 30 6.39 -18.54 4.03
N ILE A 31 7.00 -19.08 5.09
CA ILE A 31 6.27 -19.72 6.20
C ILE A 31 5.47 -18.70 7.01
N LEU A 32 6.02 -17.52 7.28
CA LEU A 32 5.30 -16.45 7.99
C LEU A 32 4.06 -16.00 7.24
N TYR A 33 4.09 -15.96 5.91
CA TYR A 33 2.91 -15.65 5.11
C TYR A 33 1.99 -16.86 4.95
N SER A 34 2.44 -17.91 4.28
CA SER A 34 1.64 -19.09 3.92
C SER A 34 1.21 -19.94 5.11
N GLY A 35 1.95 -19.93 6.22
CA GLY A 35 1.58 -20.63 7.45
C GLY A 35 0.56 -19.89 8.31
N VAL A 36 0.51 -18.55 8.21
CA VAL A 36 -0.45 -17.71 8.94
C VAL A 36 -1.75 -17.54 8.18
N GLU A 37 -1.68 -17.49 6.85
CA GLU A 37 -2.82 -17.17 6.00
C GLU A 37 -4.01 -18.14 6.13
N PRO A 38 -3.83 -19.47 6.23
CA PRO A 38 -4.94 -20.39 6.51
C PRO A 38 -5.67 -20.09 7.82
N GLN A 39 -4.96 -19.63 8.85
CA GLN A 39 -5.57 -19.22 10.12
C GLN A 39 -6.33 -17.91 9.95
N ARG A 40 -5.79 -16.96 9.17
CA ARG A 40 -6.49 -15.72 8.82
C ARG A 40 -7.80 -16.02 8.08
N GLN A 41 -7.78 -16.97 7.15
CA GLN A 41 -8.98 -17.41 6.43
C GLN A 41 -10.01 -18.07 7.36
N ARG A 42 -9.57 -18.92 8.30
CA ARG A 42 -10.47 -19.51 9.32
C ARG A 42 -11.15 -18.45 10.19
N HIS A 43 -10.44 -17.38 10.52
CA HIS A 43 -10.98 -16.27 11.30
C HIS A 43 -11.51 -15.12 10.43
N HIS A 44 -11.65 -15.30 9.11
CA HIS A 44 -11.97 -14.21 8.18
C HIS A 44 -13.27 -13.51 8.57
N ALA A 45 -14.35 -14.26 8.79
CA ALA A 45 -15.64 -13.70 9.22
C ALA A 45 -15.53 -12.90 10.53
N GLU A 46 -14.75 -13.37 11.50
CA GLU A 46 -14.52 -12.66 12.76
C GLU A 46 -13.68 -11.38 12.57
N LEU A 47 -12.67 -11.42 11.70
CA LEU A 47 -11.84 -10.27 11.35
C LEU A 47 -12.67 -9.18 10.67
N ILE A 48 -13.53 -9.57 9.73
CA ILE A 48 -14.44 -8.65 9.04
C ILE A 48 -15.47 -8.07 10.01
N ALA A 49 -16.09 -8.90 10.85
CA ALA A 49 -17.02 -8.43 11.86
C ALA A 49 -16.36 -7.46 12.86
N ALA A 50 -15.11 -7.72 13.23
CA ALA A 50 -14.35 -6.84 14.11
C ALA A 50 -14.08 -5.47 13.46
N LEU A 51 -13.74 -5.42 12.18
CA LEU A 51 -13.59 -4.16 11.45
C LEU A 51 -14.93 -3.39 11.38
N ARG A 52 -16.01 -4.07 11.00
CA ARG A 52 -17.36 -3.49 10.94
C ARG A 52 -17.93 -3.03 12.28
N SER A 53 -17.40 -3.53 13.41
CA SER A 53 -17.82 -3.10 14.74
C SER A 53 -17.37 -1.68 15.09
N VAL A 54 -16.45 -1.11 14.31
CA VAL A 54 -15.97 0.26 14.48
C VAL A 54 -16.90 1.21 13.73
N PRO A 55 -17.38 2.29 14.38
CA PRO A 55 -18.18 3.31 13.71
C PRO A 55 -17.45 3.81 12.46
N CYS A 56 -18.16 3.81 11.34
CA CYS A 56 -17.65 4.42 10.13
C CYS A 56 -17.62 5.94 10.26
N ALA A 57 -16.62 6.59 9.68
CA ALA A 57 -16.51 8.03 9.60
C ALA A 57 -16.71 8.49 8.16
N PRO A 58 -17.85 9.10 7.81
CA PRO A 58 -17.96 9.83 6.55
C PRO A 58 -16.90 10.93 6.50
N MET A 59 -16.36 11.16 5.32
CA MET A 59 -15.29 12.12 5.09
C MET A 59 -15.70 13.07 3.98
N ASN A 60 -15.79 14.35 4.32
CA ASN A 60 -15.79 15.43 3.35
C ASN A 60 -14.37 15.95 3.21
N PHE A 61 -13.98 16.27 1.99
CA PHE A 61 -12.71 16.91 1.74
C PHE A 61 -12.84 17.93 0.61
N ALA A 62 -12.07 19.02 0.74
CA ALA A 62 -12.04 20.10 -0.23
C ALA A 62 -10.59 20.55 -0.43
N GLY A 63 -10.20 20.75 -1.68
CA GLY A 63 -8.88 21.20 -2.07
C GLY A 63 -7.76 20.19 -1.84
N TRP A 64 -8.08 18.90 -1.66
CA TRP A 64 -7.09 17.83 -1.53
C TRP A 64 -6.35 17.65 -2.85
N VAL A 65 -5.13 17.15 -2.82
CA VAL A 65 -4.23 17.17 -3.98
C VAL A 65 -3.88 15.76 -4.42
N ARG A 66 -3.91 15.55 -5.73
CA ARG A 66 -3.33 14.37 -6.38
C ARG A 66 -2.28 14.82 -7.40
N MET A 67 -1.11 14.20 -7.34
CA MET A 67 -0.04 14.44 -8.31
C MET A 67 0.12 13.25 -9.25
N VAL A 68 0.03 13.51 -10.55
CA VAL A 68 0.22 12.54 -11.62
C VAL A 68 1.39 12.93 -12.50
N THR A 69 2.10 11.95 -13.06
CA THR A 69 3.12 12.24 -14.08
C THR A 69 2.44 12.87 -15.31
N LEU A 70 3.07 13.87 -15.94
CA LEU A 70 2.42 14.72 -16.97
C LEU A 70 1.74 13.92 -18.10
N ARG A 71 2.33 12.79 -18.50
CA ARG A 71 1.75 11.88 -19.51
C ARG A 71 0.38 11.28 -19.15
N TYR A 72 -0.08 11.46 -17.92
CA TYR A 72 -1.38 11.01 -17.40
C TYR A 72 -2.25 12.19 -16.94
N ALA A 73 -1.89 13.43 -17.31
CA ALA A 73 -2.61 14.63 -16.89
C ALA A 73 -4.04 14.72 -17.47
N ASP A 74 -4.33 13.96 -18.54
CA ASP A 74 -5.65 13.81 -19.15
C ASP A 74 -6.56 12.77 -18.44
N ALA A 75 -5.99 11.95 -17.54
CA ALA A 75 -6.72 10.95 -16.77
C ALA A 75 -6.39 11.02 -15.26
N PRO A 76 -6.53 12.20 -14.62
CA PRO A 76 -6.05 12.40 -13.25
C PRO A 76 -6.80 11.54 -12.22
N LEU A 77 -8.07 11.21 -12.47
CA LEU A 77 -8.90 10.38 -11.59
C LEU A 77 -8.76 8.87 -11.85
N SER A 78 -7.90 8.45 -12.78
CA SER A 78 -7.69 7.02 -13.05
C SER A 78 -6.87 6.36 -11.93
N ALA A 79 -7.35 5.21 -11.45
CA ALA A 79 -6.63 4.34 -10.52
C ALA A 79 -5.74 3.30 -11.21
N ALA A 80 -5.69 3.27 -12.55
CA ALA A 80 -4.98 2.25 -13.33
C ALA A 80 -3.51 2.04 -12.90
N GLY A 81 -2.80 3.11 -12.56
CA GLY A 81 -1.40 3.03 -12.13
C GLY A 81 -1.19 2.18 -10.87
N SER A 82 -2.20 2.11 -9.99
CA SER A 82 -2.14 1.32 -8.76
C SER A 82 -2.20 -0.19 -9.01
N LEU A 83 -2.66 -0.64 -10.18
CA LEU A 83 -2.76 -2.06 -10.54
C LEU A 83 -1.43 -2.64 -11.06
N LYS A 84 -0.45 -1.78 -11.37
CA LYS A 84 0.84 -2.18 -11.94
C LYS A 84 1.85 -2.52 -10.84
N ASN A 85 2.85 -3.32 -11.18
CA ASN A 85 3.93 -3.72 -10.28
C ASN A 85 3.34 -4.32 -8.97
N PHE A 86 3.95 -4.00 -7.83
CA PHE A 86 3.47 -4.42 -6.51
C PHE A 86 2.22 -3.66 -6.03
N GLY A 87 1.73 -2.67 -6.79
CA GLY A 87 0.67 -1.75 -6.40
C GLY A 87 1.12 -0.63 -5.47
N GLY A 88 0.18 -0.12 -4.68
CA GLY A 88 0.42 0.91 -3.67
C GLY A 88 0.36 0.37 -2.24
N ARG A 89 0.52 1.26 -1.26
CA ARG A 89 0.57 0.86 0.16
C ARG A 89 -0.67 0.07 0.60
N PHE A 90 -1.84 0.44 0.09
CA PHE A 90 -3.13 -0.12 0.49
C PHE A 90 -3.83 -0.88 -0.65
N ASN A 91 -3.10 -1.29 -1.68
CA ASN A 91 -3.65 -2.16 -2.72
C ASN A 91 -2.60 -3.10 -3.33
N ILE A 92 -3.03 -4.29 -3.73
CA ILE A 92 -2.17 -5.25 -4.44
C ILE A 92 -2.18 -4.92 -5.93
N GLY A 93 -1.00 -4.93 -6.54
CA GLY A 93 -0.80 -4.86 -7.99
C GLY A 93 -0.51 -6.22 -8.61
N ALA A 94 -0.28 -6.25 -9.92
CA ALA A 94 -0.10 -7.47 -10.72
C ALA A 94 1.11 -8.35 -10.31
N ASP A 95 2.15 -7.78 -9.72
CA ASP A 95 3.46 -8.45 -9.54
C ASP A 95 3.72 -8.87 -8.08
N VAL A 96 2.66 -9.12 -7.30
CA VAL A 96 2.80 -9.69 -5.93
C VAL A 96 2.56 -11.19 -5.98
N ASP A 97 3.62 -11.95 -6.24
CA ASP A 97 3.58 -13.37 -6.60
C ASP A 97 2.78 -14.26 -5.64
N ASN A 98 2.98 -14.09 -4.33
CA ASN A 98 2.35 -14.92 -3.31
C ASN A 98 0.97 -14.40 -2.90
N ALA A 99 0.47 -13.29 -3.48
CA ALA A 99 -0.81 -12.73 -3.09
C ALA A 99 -1.97 -13.70 -3.41
N ILE A 100 -2.72 -14.09 -2.38
CA ILE A 100 -3.97 -14.84 -2.56
C ILE A 100 -5.07 -13.98 -3.21
N ARG A 101 -5.04 -12.66 -2.96
CA ARG A 101 -6.03 -11.72 -3.50
C ARG A 101 -5.60 -11.24 -4.87
N SER A 102 -6.56 -11.19 -5.79
CA SER A 102 -6.41 -10.51 -7.07
C SER A 102 -6.10 -9.02 -6.86
N PRO A 103 -5.39 -8.36 -7.79
CA PRO A 103 -5.15 -6.92 -7.74
C PRO A 103 -6.45 -6.11 -7.66
N TRP A 104 -6.42 -4.95 -6.99
CA TRP A 104 -7.56 -4.02 -6.93
C TRP A 104 -7.11 -2.56 -7.04
N PRO A 105 -7.94 -1.69 -7.64
CA PRO A 105 -7.58 -0.31 -7.89
C PRO A 105 -7.69 0.53 -6.62
N ALA A 106 -6.73 1.41 -6.43
CA ALA A 106 -6.75 2.46 -5.43
C ALA A 106 -6.34 3.82 -6.00
N LEU A 107 -7.13 4.85 -5.67
CA LEU A 107 -6.86 6.24 -5.96
C LEU A 107 -6.30 6.91 -4.71
N TYR A 108 -5.01 7.22 -4.73
CA TYR A 108 -4.31 7.94 -3.67
C TYR A 108 -4.46 9.46 -3.82
N ILE A 109 -4.83 10.12 -2.73
CA ILE A 109 -5.02 11.58 -2.64
C ILE A 109 -4.40 12.05 -1.32
N ALA A 110 -3.74 13.20 -1.33
CA ALA A 110 -3.16 13.83 -0.16
C ALA A 110 -3.96 15.06 0.26
N SER A 111 -3.90 15.41 1.54
CA SER A 111 -4.58 16.57 2.13
C SER A 111 -4.12 17.92 1.59
N ASP A 112 -2.86 18.02 1.15
CA ASP A 112 -2.26 19.24 0.65
C ASP A 112 -1.17 18.97 -0.40
N GLN A 113 -0.70 20.03 -1.04
CA GLN A 113 0.29 19.95 -2.13
C GLN A 113 1.67 19.47 -1.66
N GLU A 114 2.11 19.86 -0.46
CA GLU A 114 3.40 19.45 0.08
C GLU A 114 3.37 17.95 0.42
N THR A 115 2.31 17.48 1.06
CA THR A 115 2.08 16.06 1.34
C THR A 115 2.03 15.24 0.05
N ALA A 116 1.33 15.73 -0.99
CA ALA A 116 1.29 15.08 -2.30
C ALA A 116 2.67 14.99 -2.95
N TYR A 117 3.47 16.06 -2.85
CA TYR A 117 4.83 16.11 -3.39
C TYR A 117 5.72 15.09 -2.69
N ARG A 118 5.72 15.07 -1.36
CA ARG A 118 6.57 14.15 -0.58
C ARG A 118 6.21 12.69 -0.75
N GLU A 119 4.92 12.36 -0.88
CA GLU A 119 4.49 10.99 -1.15
C GLU A 119 4.88 10.54 -2.58
N LYS A 120 4.92 11.45 -3.57
CA LYS A 120 5.35 11.14 -4.94
C LYS A 120 6.87 11.00 -5.06
N PHE A 121 7.64 11.93 -4.48
CA PHE A 121 9.09 12.02 -4.69
C PHE A 121 9.93 11.50 -3.51
N GLY A 122 9.30 11.17 -2.39
CA GLY A 122 9.95 10.56 -1.23
C GLY A 122 10.67 11.52 -0.26
N MET A 123 10.73 12.81 -0.58
CA MET A 123 11.34 13.88 0.24
C MET A 123 10.70 15.25 -0.04
N ALA A 124 11.00 16.26 0.79
CA ALA A 124 10.55 17.64 0.55
C ALA A 124 11.24 18.24 -0.68
N LYS A 125 10.62 19.26 -1.29
CA LYS A 125 11.13 19.88 -2.54
C LYS A 125 12.52 20.49 -2.38
N ASP A 126 12.78 21.09 -1.23
CA ASP A 126 14.03 21.78 -0.93
C ASP A 126 15.06 20.87 -0.25
N ASP A 127 14.67 19.64 0.12
CA ASP A 127 15.60 18.67 0.72
C ASP A 127 16.62 18.17 -0.31
N ARG A 128 17.79 17.82 0.20
CA ARG A 128 18.87 17.17 -0.54
C ARG A 128 19.43 16.01 0.29
N ILE A 129 19.60 14.83 -0.32
CA ILE A 129 20.38 13.72 0.27
C ILE A 129 21.66 13.61 -0.54
N ASP A 130 22.80 13.78 0.11
CA ASP A 130 24.13 13.77 -0.52
C ASP A 130 24.25 14.71 -1.73
N GLY A 131 23.55 15.85 -1.67
CA GLY A 131 23.52 16.86 -2.73
C GLY A 131 22.49 16.62 -3.84
N LEU A 132 21.82 15.47 -3.84
CA LEU A 132 20.79 15.10 -4.82
C LEU A 132 19.39 15.53 -4.37
N SER A 133 18.64 16.12 -5.28
CA SER A 133 17.23 16.48 -5.14
C SER A 133 16.29 15.28 -5.22
N ALA A 134 15.04 15.52 -4.85
CA ALA A 134 13.97 14.51 -4.91
C ALA A 134 13.84 13.91 -6.31
N GLU A 135 13.84 14.78 -7.31
CA GLU A 135 13.71 14.40 -8.72
C GLU A 135 14.91 13.58 -9.23
N GLU A 136 16.12 13.91 -8.76
CA GLU A 136 17.34 13.16 -9.10
C GLU A 136 17.34 11.78 -8.45
N LEU A 137 16.92 11.67 -7.18
CA LEU A 137 16.83 10.39 -6.47
C LEU A 137 15.75 9.46 -7.05
N THR A 138 14.64 10.04 -7.54
CA THR A 138 13.61 9.25 -8.24
C THR A 138 13.96 8.95 -9.69
N LEU A 139 15.16 9.32 -10.16
CA LEU A 139 15.60 9.19 -11.55
C LEU A 139 14.62 9.84 -12.54
N THR A 140 13.97 10.91 -12.11
CA THR A 140 13.09 11.75 -12.93
C THR A 140 13.56 13.21 -12.92
N PRO A 141 14.86 13.52 -13.10
CA PRO A 141 15.32 14.91 -13.12
C PRO A 141 14.60 15.67 -14.24
N GLY A 142 13.94 16.79 -13.90
CA GLY A 142 13.16 17.57 -14.86
C GLY A 142 11.88 16.88 -15.36
N GLY A 143 11.45 15.79 -14.71
CA GLY A 143 10.23 15.08 -15.06
C GLY A 143 8.99 15.91 -14.75
N SER A 144 8.22 16.26 -15.78
CA SER A 144 6.99 17.03 -15.59
C SER A 144 5.88 16.22 -14.90
N TYR A 145 5.13 16.89 -14.04
CA TYR A 145 3.95 16.36 -13.37
C TYR A 145 2.82 17.38 -13.41
N SER A 146 1.60 16.90 -13.18
CA SER A 146 0.41 17.72 -12.97
C SER A 146 -0.08 17.50 -11.55
N ALA A 147 -0.40 18.58 -10.86
CA ALA A 147 -1.09 18.57 -9.58
C ALA A 147 -2.55 18.99 -9.84
N VAL A 148 -3.49 18.17 -9.41
CA VAL A 148 -4.92 18.47 -9.49
C VAL A 148 -5.50 18.60 -8.09
N ARG A 149 -6.35 19.60 -7.90
CA ARG A 149 -7.14 19.78 -6.68
C ARG A 149 -8.45 19.02 -6.80
N LEU A 150 -8.82 18.36 -5.72
CA LEU A 150 -9.92 17.42 -5.64
C LEU A 150 -10.79 17.75 -4.43
N ASP A 151 -12.10 17.70 -4.67
CA ASP A 151 -13.15 17.78 -3.66
C ASP A 151 -13.91 16.46 -3.65
N GLY A 152 -14.54 16.12 -2.53
CA GLY A 152 -15.29 14.88 -2.47
C GLY A 152 -16.00 14.61 -1.16
N HIS A 153 -16.81 13.56 -1.24
CA HIS A 153 -17.52 12.94 -0.13
C HIS A 153 -17.33 11.44 -0.20
N LEU A 154 -17.02 10.80 0.92
CA LEU A 154 -16.97 9.34 1.04
C LEU A 154 -17.75 8.97 2.31
N GLU A 155 -18.71 8.07 2.19
CA GLU A 155 -19.53 7.58 3.30
C GLU A 155 -18.79 6.56 4.15
N LEU A 156 -18.06 5.65 3.50
CA LEU A 156 -17.49 4.45 4.12
C LEU A 156 -15.96 4.48 4.26
N VAL A 157 -15.43 5.39 5.08
CA VAL A 157 -13.98 5.53 5.30
C VAL A 157 -13.53 4.85 6.60
N PHE A 158 -12.52 3.98 6.48
CA PHE A 158 -11.79 3.46 7.64
C PHE A 158 -10.67 4.43 8.01
N ASP A 159 -10.78 5.07 9.17
CA ASP A 159 -9.76 6.00 9.66
C ASP A 159 -8.71 5.27 10.50
N LEU A 160 -7.49 5.14 9.96
CA LEU A 160 -6.37 4.52 10.69
C LEU A 160 -5.84 5.40 11.84
N ALA A 161 -6.12 6.70 11.84
CA ALA A 161 -5.76 7.60 12.92
C ALA A 161 -6.78 7.55 14.08
N GLN A 162 -7.97 6.98 13.86
CA GLN A 162 -8.98 6.85 14.90
C GLN A 162 -8.49 5.95 16.04
N LYS A 163 -8.39 6.54 17.23
CA LYS A 163 -7.96 5.84 18.44
C LYS A 163 -8.86 4.64 18.71
N GLY A 164 -8.25 3.46 18.82
CA GLY A 164 -8.95 2.22 19.14
C GLY A 164 -9.63 1.53 17.97
N ALA A 165 -9.59 2.08 16.74
CA ALA A 165 -10.22 1.47 15.57
C ALA A 165 -9.68 0.06 15.26
N LEU A 166 -8.40 -0.20 15.53
CA LEU A 166 -7.80 -1.52 15.29
C LEU A 166 -7.86 -2.44 16.51
N GLU A 167 -8.37 -2.00 17.66
CA GLU A 167 -8.40 -2.83 18.86
C GLU A 167 -9.27 -4.08 18.71
N PRO A 168 -10.54 -4.00 18.24
CA PRO A 168 -11.38 -5.18 18.01
C PRO A 168 -10.70 -6.19 17.06
N PHE A 169 -10.14 -5.69 15.97
CA PHE A 169 -9.42 -6.48 14.97
C PHE A 169 -8.22 -7.21 15.58
N CYS A 170 -7.39 -6.50 16.37
CA CYS A 170 -6.26 -7.10 17.06
C CYS A 170 -6.68 -8.13 18.13
N LYS A 171 -7.89 -8.05 18.71
CA LYS A 171 -8.39 -9.12 19.59
C LYS A 171 -8.53 -10.45 18.84
N VAL A 172 -8.95 -10.41 17.58
CA VAL A 172 -9.08 -11.60 16.73
C VAL A 172 -7.69 -12.08 16.29
N LEU A 173 -6.80 -11.17 15.86
CA LEU A 173 -5.42 -11.54 15.48
C LEU A 173 -4.66 -12.28 16.59
N ARG A 174 -4.93 -11.97 17.87
CA ARG A 174 -4.32 -12.68 19.01
C ARG A 174 -4.67 -14.18 19.09
N LYS A 175 -5.73 -14.63 18.41
CA LYS A 175 -6.09 -16.04 18.30
C LYS A 175 -5.20 -16.79 17.30
N ILE A 176 -4.50 -16.07 16.43
CA ILE A 176 -3.64 -16.67 15.41
C ILE A 176 -2.26 -16.96 16.02
N SER A 177 -1.90 -18.24 15.99
CA SER A 177 -0.60 -18.72 16.45
C SER A 177 0.46 -18.59 15.36
N LEU A 178 1.67 -18.30 15.80
CA LEU A 178 2.85 -18.33 14.94
C LEU A 178 3.18 -19.78 14.56
N PRO A 179 3.54 -20.07 13.30
CA PRO A 179 4.01 -21.39 12.89
C PRO A 179 5.27 -21.83 13.65
N VAL A 180 5.33 -23.09 14.09
CA VAL A 180 6.46 -23.62 14.86
C VAL A 180 7.74 -23.64 14.03
N GLU A 181 7.60 -23.89 12.73
CA GLU A 181 8.67 -23.90 11.74
C GLU A 181 9.34 -22.52 11.63
N ALA A 182 8.55 -21.44 11.64
CA ALA A 182 9.09 -20.07 11.64
C ALA A 182 9.95 -19.78 12.88
N ILE A 183 9.55 -20.29 14.06
CA ILE A 183 10.34 -20.17 15.30
C ILE A 183 11.70 -20.87 15.14
N ARG A 184 11.71 -22.06 14.54
CA ARG A 184 12.94 -22.84 14.32
C ARG A 184 13.87 -22.13 13.32
N LEU A 185 13.33 -21.64 12.21
CA LEU A 185 14.09 -20.91 11.19
C LEU A 185 14.68 -19.62 11.72
N GLN A 186 13.89 -18.81 12.45
CA GLN A 186 14.41 -17.57 13.01
C GLN A 186 15.60 -17.82 13.96
N LYS A 187 15.53 -18.89 14.78
CA LYS A 187 16.64 -19.30 15.64
C LYS A 187 17.87 -19.72 14.82
N ARG A 188 17.68 -20.46 13.72
CA ARG A 188 18.75 -20.86 12.79
C ARG A 188 19.43 -19.64 12.16
N LEU A 189 18.63 -18.66 11.75
CA LEU A 189 19.05 -17.39 11.17
C LEU A 189 19.67 -16.41 12.18
N LYS A 190 19.60 -16.70 13.48
CA LYS A 190 20.08 -15.83 14.58
C LYS A 190 19.48 -14.42 14.53
N ILE A 191 18.26 -14.27 14.01
CA ILE A 191 17.56 -12.99 14.00
C ILE A 191 17.20 -12.66 15.46
N PRO A 192 17.62 -11.50 15.98
CA PRO A 192 17.41 -11.14 17.38
C PRO A 192 15.93 -10.94 17.71
N GLY A 193 15.57 -11.28 18.96
CA GLY A 193 14.21 -11.14 19.50
C GLY A 193 13.32 -12.37 19.28
N PRO A 194 12.24 -12.52 20.08
CA PRO A 194 11.27 -13.58 19.85
C PRO A 194 10.50 -13.31 18.54
N PRO A 195 10.13 -14.33 17.77
CA PRO A 195 9.23 -14.12 16.65
C PRO A 195 7.91 -13.58 17.19
N ALA A 196 7.49 -12.43 16.68
CA ALA A 196 6.33 -11.74 17.19
C ALA A 196 5.26 -11.64 16.11
N MET A 197 4.10 -12.22 16.40
CA MET A 197 2.87 -11.89 15.68
C MET A 197 2.42 -10.47 16.06
N ILE A 198 1.77 -9.77 15.13
CA ILE A 198 1.14 -8.49 15.42
C ILE A 198 -0.07 -8.72 16.35
N ARG A 199 0.00 -8.22 17.59
CA ARG A 199 -1.02 -8.47 18.64
C ARG A 199 -1.70 -7.23 19.20
N SER A 200 -1.22 -6.04 18.86
CA SER A 200 -1.73 -4.75 19.35
C SER A 200 -1.98 -3.78 18.21
N ALA A 201 -2.92 -2.86 18.41
CA ALA A 201 -3.24 -1.82 17.43
C ALA A 201 -2.02 -0.95 17.12
N ALA A 202 -1.27 -0.54 18.16
CA ALA A 202 -0.06 0.28 17.99
C ALA A 202 0.98 -0.40 17.08
N ARG A 203 1.24 -1.70 17.27
CA ARG A 203 2.17 -2.43 16.41
C ARG A 203 1.62 -2.59 15.00
N LEU A 204 0.32 -2.85 14.85
CA LEU A 204 -0.31 -2.97 13.53
C LEU A 204 -0.21 -1.67 12.74
N ILE A 205 -0.45 -0.52 13.38
CA ILE A 205 -0.29 0.81 12.76
C ILE A 205 1.16 1.01 12.33
N GLN A 206 2.11 0.73 13.21
CA GLN A 206 3.55 0.85 12.92
C GLN A 206 3.95 0.03 11.68
N GLU A 207 3.51 -1.23 11.60
CA GLU A 207 3.84 -2.12 10.47
C GLU A 207 3.11 -1.71 9.18
N THR A 208 1.90 -1.18 9.30
CA THR A 208 1.11 -0.70 8.15
C THR A 208 1.74 0.57 7.54
N LEU A 209 2.33 1.42 8.38
CA LEU A 209 2.89 2.72 8.01
C LEU A 209 4.42 2.71 7.92
N VAL A 210 5.05 1.54 7.86
CA VAL A 210 6.50 1.47 7.65
C VAL A 210 6.88 2.12 6.32
N VAL A 211 7.94 2.93 6.32
CA VAL A 211 8.36 3.70 5.12
C VAL A 211 8.67 2.77 3.95
N ASN A 212 9.40 1.69 4.21
CA ASN A 212 9.86 0.73 3.18
C ASN A 212 8.93 -0.48 3.05
N TRP A 213 7.62 -0.26 3.04
CA TRP A 213 6.62 -1.34 2.95
C TRP A 213 6.80 -2.25 1.74
N ARG A 214 7.45 -1.76 0.67
CA ARG A 214 7.74 -2.50 -0.56
C ARG A 214 8.77 -3.62 -0.40
N ILE A 215 9.50 -3.69 0.71
CA ILE A 215 10.48 -4.75 0.98
C ILE A 215 9.82 -6.12 0.84
N LEU A 216 8.65 -6.33 1.45
CA LEU A 216 7.97 -7.62 1.43
C LEU A 216 7.60 -8.10 0.01
N PRO A 217 6.90 -7.29 -0.81
CA PRO A 217 6.55 -7.72 -2.15
C PRO A 217 7.78 -7.80 -3.08
N ALA A 218 8.74 -6.87 -2.95
CA ALA A 218 9.88 -6.85 -3.85
C ALA A 218 10.93 -7.94 -3.57
N GLN A 219 11.18 -8.28 -2.30
CA GLN A 219 12.19 -9.28 -1.93
C GLN A 219 11.61 -10.69 -1.80
N PHE A 220 10.40 -10.82 -1.28
CA PHE A 220 9.84 -12.13 -0.90
C PHE A 220 8.57 -12.49 -1.68
N GLY A 221 8.13 -11.66 -2.64
CA GLY A 221 6.87 -11.84 -3.37
C GLY A 221 5.62 -11.76 -2.50
N ASN A 222 5.75 -11.38 -1.22
CA ASN A 222 4.66 -11.42 -0.24
C ASN A 222 3.97 -10.05 -0.15
N PRO A 223 2.63 -10.01 -0.01
CA PRO A 223 1.95 -8.74 0.20
C PRO A 223 2.42 -8.08 1.51
N ALA A 224 2.53 -6.76 1.50
CA ALA A 224 2.87 -6.00 2.69
C ALA A 224 1.74 -6.07 3.73
N VAL A 225 2.07 -5.84 5.01
CA VAL A 225 1.08 -5.83 6.10
C VAL A 225 -0.07 -4.85 5.81
N SER A 226 0.24 -3.68 5.24
CA SER A 226 -0.74 -2.68 4.83
C SER A 226 -1.67 -3.16 3.72
N GLN A 227 -1.16 -3.94 2.77
CA GLN A 227 -1.97 -4.52 1.68
C GLN A 227 -2.88 -5.63 2.22
N ILE A 228 -2.38 -6.46 3.14
CA ILE A 228 -3.19 -7.50 3.80
C ILE A 228 -4.32 -6.85 4.61
N LEU A 229 -4.01 -5.82 5.42
CA LEU A 229 -5.01 -5.09 6.20
C LEU A 229 -6.03 -4.40 5.27
N ALA A 230 -5.56 -3.74 4.21
CA ALA A 230 -6.45 -3.08 3.26
C ALA A 230 -7.41 -4.04 2.58
N GLY A 231 -6.96 -5.24 2.20
CA GLY A 231 -7.85 -6.27 1.65
C GLY A 231 -8.97 -6.66 2.63
N LEU A 232 -8.67 -6.77 3.93
CA LEU A 232 -9.67 -7.06 4.95
C LEU A 232 -10.62 -5.87 5.19
N ILE A 233 -10.12 -4.63 5.15
CA ILE A 233 -10.94 -3.42 5.22
C ILE A 233 -11.88 -3.34 4.01
N LEU A 234 -11.37 -3.68 2.83
CA LEU A 234 -12.15 -3.73 1.59
C LEU A 234 -13.26 -4.79 1.66
N ASP A 235 -12.98 -5.99 2.16
CA ASP A 235 -14.00 -7.03 2.38
C ASP A 235 -15.03 -6.63 3.45
N ALA A 236 -14.62 -5.79 4.41
CA ALA A 236 -15.54 -5.23 5.40
C ALA A 236 -16.50 -4.20 4.80
N GLY A 237 -16.31 -3.78 3.54
CA GLY A 237 -17.21 -2.92 2.79
C GLY A 237 -16.83 -1.44 2.86
N TYR A 238 -15.65 -1.10 3.37
CA TYR A 238 -15.14 0.26 3.32
C TYR A 238 -14.71 0.60 1.90
N GLU A 239 -15.03 1.81 1.46
CA GLU A 239 -14.66 2.33 0.14
C GLU A 239 -13.35 3.11 0.15
N ALA A 240 -12.83 3.46 1.35
CA ALA A 240 -11.56 4.15 1.47
C ALA A 240 -10.87 3.91 2.82
N ILE A 241 -9.57 4.20 2.83
CA ILE A 241 -8.74 4.24 4.05
C ILE A 241 -8.13 5.63 4.17
N ARG A 242 -8.42 6.34 5.27
CA ARG A 242 -7.71 7.56 5.67
C ARG A 242 -6.54 7.20 6.57
N TYR A 243 -5.38 7.81 6.32
CA TYR A 243 -4.15 7.48 7.03
C TYR A 243 -3.18 8.68 7.09
N PRO A 244 -2.34 8.77 8.12
CA PRO A 244 -1.30 9.79 8.17
C PRO A 244 -0.22 9.51 7.12
N SER A 245 0.27 10.57 6.48
CA SER A 245 1.41 10.50 5.57
C SER A 245 2.62 9.91 6.27
N THR A 246 3.41 9.14 5.53
CA THR A 246 4.68 8.59 6.06
C THR A 246 5.87 9.50 5.76
N LYS A 247 5.61 10.62 5.10
CA LYS A 247 6.61 11.54 4.54
C LYS A 247 6.40 13.00 4.96
N SER A 248 5.24 13.33 5.52
CA SER A 248 4.86 14.66 6.04
C SER A 248 3.97 14.50 7.27
N ASP A 249 3.65 15.62 7.92
CA ASP A 249 2.65 15.68 9.01
C ASP A 249 1.20 15.72 8.49
N GLY A 250 1.01 15.68 7.17
CA GLY A 250 -0.31 15.68 6.56
C GLY A 250 -0.97 14.31 6.51
N GLU A 251 -2.15 14.27 5.91
CA GLU A 251 -2.95 13.06 5.76
C GLU A 251 -3.12 12.67 4.29
N CYS A 252 -3.41 11.40 4.09
CA CYS A 252 -3.70 10.79 2.80
C CYS A 252 -4.97 9.94 2.88
N VAL A 253 -5.58 9.71 1.73
CA VAL A 253 -6.68 8.78 1.56
C VAL A 253 -6.41 7.86 0.37
N ALA A 254 -6.63 6.58 0.56
CA ALA A 254 -6.67 5.59 -0.51
C ALA A 254 -8.14 5.23 -0.77
N VAL A 255 -8.70 5.75 -1.85
CA VAL A 255 -10.08 5.45 -2.28
C VAL A 255 -10.07 4.21 -3.15
N PHE A 256 -11.05 3.32 -3.01
CA PHE A 256 -11.22 2.10 -3.80
C PHE A 256 -12.38 2.29 -4.78
N PRO A 257 -12.12 2.70 -6.05
CA PRO A 257 -13.18 3.11 -6.96
C PRO A 257 -14.26 2.03 -7.16
N HIS A 258 -13.85 0.78 -7.35
CA HIS A 258 -14.75 -0.38 -7.50
C HIS A 258 -15.59 -0.73 -6.26
N ARG A 259 -15.47 0.03 -5.17
CA ARG A 259 -16.15 -0.21 -3.88
C ARG A 259 -16.87 1.02 -3.35
N LEU A 260 -17.15 2.01 -4.19
CA LEU A 260 -17.95 3.16 -3.76
C LEU A 260 -19.29 2.68 -3.16
N ALA A 261 -19.64 3.22 -2.00
CA ALA A 261 -20.71 2.72 -1.14
C ALA A 261 -22.09 3.07 -1.68
N SER A 262 -22.25 4.27 -2.26
CA SER A 262 -23.52 4.75 -2.82
C SER A 262 -23.29 5.89 -3.81
N ASP A 263 -24.39 6.40 -4.37
CA ASP A 263 -24.42 7.60 -5.23
C ASP A 263 -23.99 8.88 -4.50
N ALA A 264 -23.97 8.88 -3.16
CA ALA A 264 -23.47 10.00 -2.37
C ALA A 264 -21.93 10.07 -2.37
N SER A 265 -21.23 8.96 -2.61
CA SER A 265 -19.77 8.91 -2.61
C SER A 265 -19.18 9.35 -3.94
N PHE A 266 -18.27 10.31 -3.90
CA PHE A 266 -17.58 10.81 -5.07
C PHE A 266 -16.23 11.48 -4.77
N VAL A 267 -15.41 11.54 -5.81
CA VAL A 267 -14.22 12.40 -5.90
C VAL A 267 -14.33 13.20 -7.19
N MET A 268 -14.17 14.52 -7.16
CA MET A 268 -14.23 15.35 -8.36
C MET A 268 -13.09 16.36 -8.40
N MET A 269 -12.76 16.80 -9.61
CA MET A 269 -11.84 17.92 -9.81
C MET A 269 -12.49 19.21 -9.30
N ALA A 270 -11.74 19.97 -8.50
CA ALA A 270 -12.19 21.24 -7.92
C ALA A 270 -12.13 22.40 -8.94
N ASP A 271 -11.18 22.32 -9.88
CA ASP A 271 -10.94 23.34 -10.91
C ASP A 271 -11.34 22.81 -12.30
N ASP A 272 -11.54 23.73 -13.25
CA ASP A 272 -11.86 23.39 -14.65
C ASP A 272 -10.77 22.50 -15.26
N ALA A 273 -11.20 21.40 -15.85
CA ALA A 273 -10.30 20.46 -16.50
C ALA A 273 -10.03 20.88 -17.97
N PRO A 274 -8.82 20.64 -18.50
CA PRO A 274 -8.57 20.77 -19.93
C PRO A 274 -9.56 19.92 -20.74
N ALA A 275 -9.90 20.35 -21.97
CA ALA A 275 -10.87 19.65 -22.83
C ALA A 275 -10.48 18.20 -23.16
N SER A 276 -9.21 17.82 -22.99
CA SER A 276 -8.73 16.45 -23.16
C SER A 276 -9.09 15.52 -21.99
N VAL A 277 -9.44 16.06 -20.82
CA VAL A 277 -9.82 15.24 -19.65
C VAL A 277 -11.22 14.68 -19.86
N ARG A 278 -11.31 13.36 -19.98
CA ARG A 278 -12.58 12.66 -20.22
C ARG A 278 -13.48 12.60 -18.99
N HIS A 279 -12.90 12.40 -17.81
CA HIS A 279 -13.64 12.22 -16.56
C HIS A 279 -13.16 13.23 -15.52
N THR A 280 -14.06 14.12 -15.10
CA THR A 280 -13.83 15.12 -14.06
C THR A 280 -14.39 14.72 -12.70
N ARG A 281 -15.09 13.58 -12.64
CA ARG A 281 -15.70 13.01 -11.45
C ARG A 281 -15.55 11.49 -11.47
N LEU A 282 -15.22 10.95 -10.29
CA LEU A 282 -15.29 9.55 -9.91
C LEU A 282 -16.52 9.39 -9.02
N ASP A 283 -17.45 8.56 -9.47
CA ASP A 283 -18.68 8.13 -8.79
C ASP A 283 -19.12 6.77 -9.34
N LEU A 284 -20.28 6.27 -8.93
CA LEU A 284 -20.80 4.98 -9.41
C LEU A 284 -21.01 4.93 -10.94
N SER A 285 -21.24 6.07 -11.60
CA SER A 285 -21.43 6.12 -13.06
C SER A 285 -20.14 6.07 -13.87
N THR A 286 -19.01 6.37 -13.23
CA THR A 286 -17.69 6.49 -13.88
C THR A 286 -16.66 5.51 -13.35
N THR A 287 -16.99 4.75 -12.29
CA THR A 287 -16.04 3.89 -11.60
C THR A 287 -15.42 2.81 -12.48
N ASP A 288 -16.20 2.18 -13.35
CA ASP A 288 -15.68 1.10 -14.22
C ASP A 288 -14.58 1.59 -15.17
N ASP A 289 -14.78 2.77 -15.76
CA ASP A 289 -13.80 3.44 -16.62
C ASP A 289 -12.56 3.88 -15.82
N LEU A 290 -12.75 4.33 -14.58
CA LEU A 290 -11.69 4.90 -13.74
C LEU A 290 -10.90 3.86 -12.93
N CYS A 291 -11.43 2.66 -12.74
CA CYS A 291 -10.72 1.54 -12.12
C CYS A 291 -9.48 1.14 -12.93
N GLY A 292 -9.55 1.26 -14.26
CA GLY A 292 -8.39 1.01 -15.13
C GLY A 292 -8.05 -0.47 -15.29
N TRP A 293 -9.02 -1.38 -15.12
CA TRP A 293 -8.84 -2.84 -15.25
C TRP A 293 -8.16 -3.28 -16.55
N GLY A 294 -8.27 -2.48 -17.62
CA GLY A 294 -7.64 -2.74 -18.92
C GLY A 294 -6.12 -2.85 -18.88
N VAL A 295 -5.43 -2.34 -17.86
CA VAL A 295 -3.96 -2.48 -17.72
C VAL A 295 -3.53 -3.86 -17.24
N LEU A 296 -4.45 -4.65 -16.67
CA LEU A 296 -4.18 -6.00 -16.23
C LEU A 296 -4.33 -7.01 -17.37
N PRO A 297 -3.58 -8.12 -17.35
CA PRO A 297 -3.89 -9.31 -18.14
C PRO A 297 -5.33 -9.79 -17.89
N SER A 298 -5.98 -10.35 -18.91
CA SER A 298 -7.40 -10.75 -18.83
C SER A 298 -7.73 -11.70 -17.67
N TYR A 299 -6.82 -12.60 -17.31
CA TYR A 299 -7.01 -13.56 -16.21
C TYR A 299 -6.91 -12.94 -14.80
N LEU A 300 -6.38 -11.71 -14.68
CA LEU A 300 -6.34 -10.96 -13.42
C LEU A 300 -7.46 -9.93 -13.30
N ARG A 301 -8.26 -9.74 -14.35
CA ARG A 301 -9.40 -8.83 -14.31
C ARG A 301 -10.53 -9.45 -13.49
N PRO A 302 -11.31 -8.67 -12.73
CA PRO A 302 -12.54 -9.19 -12.16
C PRO A 302 -13.40 -9.76 -13.28
N ALA A 303 -14.07 -10.88 -13.01
CA ALA A 303 -15.12 -11.36 -13.89
C ALA A 303 -16.16 -10.23 -13.99
N THR A 304 -16.28 -9.62 -15.16
CA THR A 304 -17.32 -8.64 -15.46
C THR A 304 -18.67 -9.24 -15.05
N ALA A 305 -19.36 -8.59 -14.12
CA ALA A 305 -20.75 -8.92 -13.79
C ALA A 305 -21.66 -8.56 -14.96
#